data_AF-A0A3B9HU33-F1
#
_entry.id   AF-A0A3B9HU33-F1
#
_cell.length_a   1.000
_cell.length_b   1.000
_cell.length_c   1.000
_cell.angle_alpha   90.00
_cell.angle_beta   90.00
_cell.angle_gamma   90.00
#
_symmetry.space_group_name_H-M   'P 1'
#
loop_
_entity.id
_entity.type
_entity.pdbx_description
1 polymer ?
#
loop_
_entity_poly.entity_id
_entity_poly.type
_entity_poly.pdbx_seq_one_letter_code
_entity_poly.pdbx_strand_id
1 'polypeptide(L)'
;MRNPLLEKWEDKLQKIFNKIDHILEEKYGHLYPLRPNRPEKGEGVTPDADGLFDLGVSFSAGLGSQFGPGYVFRVKLATLRKVPEDLIEKIEDEVIGLISKELPNQFPGKELSVARDGHVYKIFGNLDLE
;
A
#
# COMPACT_ATOMS: atom_id res chain seq x y z
N MET A 1 23.48 -4.39 10.60
CA MET A 1 23.38 -4.55 9.13
C MET A 1 22.07 -5.25 8.83
N ARG A 2 21.19 -4.64 8.03
CA ARG A 2 20.03 -5.32 7.45
C ARG A 2 20.51 -6.25 6.32
N ASN A 3 19.72 -7.28 6.01
CA ASN A 3 20.02 -8.19 4.91
C ASN A 3 19.87 -7.45 3.57
N PRO A 4 20.91 -7.36 2.71
CA PRO A 4 20.84 -6.63 1.45
C PRO A 4 19.79 -7.15 0.46
N LEU A 5 19.47 -8.44 0.50
CA LEU A 5 18.42 -9.02 -0.35
C LEU A 5 17.04 -8.59 0.13
N LEU A 6 16.85 -8.51 1.45
CA LEU A 6 15.62 -7.99 2.04
C LEU A 6 15.42 -6.52 1.70
N GLU A 7 16.47 -5.69 1.79
CA GLU A 7 16.39 -4.28 1.41
C GLU A 7 15.97 -4.11 -0.05
N LYS A 8 16.60 -4.86 -0.98
CA LYS A 8 16.20 -4.84 -2.39
C LYS A 8 14.77 -5.30 -2.62
N TRP A 9 14.31 -6.27 -1.85
CA TRP A 9 12.93 -6.74 -1.91
C TRP A 9 11.99 -5.61 -1.46
N GLU A 10 12.26 -4.99 -0.31
CA GLU A 10 11.43 -3.91 0.25
C GLU A 10 11.43 -2.67 -0.64
N ASP A 11 12.57 -2.32 -1.27
CA ASP A 11 12.67 -1.22 -2.24
C ASP A 11 11.77 -1.44 -3.45
N LYS A 12 11.69 -2.68 -3.97
CA LYS A 12 10.78 -3.02 -5.07
C LYS A 12 9.32 -2.86 -4.66
N LEU A 13 8.97 -3.29 -3.45
CA LEU A 13 7.63 -3.11 -2.93
C LEU A 13 7.30 -1.64 -2.73
N GLN A 14 8.21 -0.86 -2.13
CA GLN A 14 8.03 0.57 -1.93
C GLN A 14 7.80 1.31 -3.26
N LYS A 15 8.46 0.90 -4.35
CA LYS A 15 8.20 1.45 -5.70
C LYS A 15 6.77 1.23 -6.17
N ILE A 16 6.17 0.07 -5.87
CA ILE A 16 4.75 -0.20 -6.18
C ILE A 16 3.87 0.78 -5.40
N PHE A 17 4.06 0.87 -4.09
CA PHE A 17 3.23 1.70 -3.23
C PHE A 17 3.37 3.20 -3.56
N ASN A 18 4.57 3.70 -3.82
CA ASN A 18 4.79 5.09 -4.23
C ASN A 18 4.11 5.41 -5.57
N LYS A 19 4.13 4.47 -6.53
CA LYS A 19 3.46 4.64 -7.81
C LYS A 19 1.93 4.72 -7.63
N ILE A 20 1.38 3.83 -6.81
CA ILE A 20 -0.06 3.78 -6.53
C ILE A 20 -0.51 5.03 -5.79
N ASP A 21 0.24 5.44 -4.76
CA ASP A 21 0.00 6.68 -4.02
C ASP A 21 -0.11 7.87 -4.97
N HIS A 22 0.86 8.01 -5.89
CA HIS A 22 0.84 9.08 -6.87
C HIS A 22 -0.44 9.10 -7.73
N ILE A 23 -0.88 7.94 -8.19
CA ILE A 23 -2.11 7.77 -8.98
C ILE A 23 -3.35 8.15 -8.16
N LEU A 24 -3.44 7.69 -6.92
CA LEU A 24 -4.58 8.01 -6.05
C LEU A 24 -4.64 9.50 -5.73
N GLU A 25 -3.51 10.12 -5.42
CA GLU A 25 -3.41 11.54 -5.15
C GLU A 25 -3.83 12.40 -6.35
N GLU A 26 -3.38 12.05 -7.56
CA GLU A 26 -3.79 12.75 -8.79
C GLU A 26 -5.30 12.67 -8.99
N LYS A 27 -5.89 11.49 -8.73
CA LYS A 27 -7.30 11.22 -8.98
C LYS A 27 -8.24 11.75 -7.90
N TYR A 28 -7.84 11.67 -6.64
CA TYR A 28 -8.72 11.86 -5.49
C TYR A 28 -8.19 12.87 -4.46
N GLY A 29 -6.91 13.26 -4.51
CA GLY A 29 -6.25 14.06 -3.47
C GLY A 29 -6.92 15.42 -3.20
N HIS A 30 -7.65 15.97 -4.18
CA HIS A 30 -8.36 17.24 -4.09
C HIS A 30 -9.82 17.11 -3.61
N LEU A 31 -10.36 15.88 -3.46
CA LEU A 31 -11.77 15.67 -3.11
C LEU A 31 -12.07 15.94 -1.63
N TYR A 32 -11.05 15.83 -0.78
CA TYR A 32 -11.19 15.98 0.66
C TYR A 32 -10.10 16.87 1.23
N PRO A 33 -10.42 17.73 2.22
CA PRO A 33 -9.40 18.49 2.92
C PRO A 33 -8.53 17.53 3.74
N LEU A 34 -7.24 17.82 3.78
CA LEU A 34 -6.30 17.09 4.61
C LEU A 34 -6.60 17.30 6.10
N ARG A 35 -6.24 16.33 6.94
CA ARG A 35 -6.29 16.48 8.40
C ARG A 35 -5.41 17.66 8.83
N PRO A 36 -5.75 18.38 9.92
CA PRO A 36 -4.90 19.43 10.45
C PRO A 36 -3.47 18.92 10.69
N ASN A 37 -2.47 19.71 10.29
CA ASN A 37 -1.03 19.42 10.38
C ASN A 37 -0.51 18.34 9.42
N ARG A 38 -1.27 17.97 8.38
CA ARG A 38 -0.73 17.17 7.28
C ARG A 38 -0.27 18.10 6.15
N PRO A 39 1.02 18.05 5.74
CA PRO A 39 1.53 18.83 4.62
C PRO A 39 0.84 18.48 3.30
N GLU A 40 0.89 19.41 2.35
CA GLU A 40 0.42 19.13 0.99
C GLU A 40 1.34 18.11 0.29
N LYS A 41 0.81 17.41 -0.71
CA LYS A 41 1.57 16.39 -1.46
C LYS A 41 2.90 16.97 -1.96
N GLY A 42 4.01 16.33 -1.62
CA GLY A 42 5.36 16.74 -1.98
C GLY A 42 6.05 17.65 -0.95
N GLU A 43 5.39 18.05 0.13
CA GLU A 43 5.97 18.83 1.22
C GLU A 43 6.45 17.95 2.41
N GLY A 44 6.08 16.67 2.42
CA GLY A 44 6.49 15.68 3.41
C GLY A 44 7.85 15.05 3.11
N VAL A 45 8.42 14.41 4.14
CA VAL A 45 9.67 13.64 4.03
C VAL A 45 9.48 12.28 3.36
N THR A 46 8.25 11.76 3.36
CA THR A 46 7.86 10.50 2.71
C THR A 46 6.44 10.64 2.14
N PRO A 47 6.05 9.82 1.14
CA PRO A 47 4.69 9.89 0.57
C PRO A 47 3.57 9.67 1.60
N ASP A 48 3.79 8.83 2.61
CA ASP A 48 2.84 8.61 3.70
C ASP A 48 2.80 9.76 4.73
N ALA A 49 3.74 10.71 4.65
CA ALA A 49 3.82 11.89 5.52
C ALA A 49 3.03 13.10 4.98
N ASP A 50 2.66 13.12 3.71
CA ASP A 50 1.90 14.20 3.07
C ASP A 50 0.72 13.68 2.24
N GLY A 51 -0.05 14.58 1.60
CA GLY A 51 -1.17 14.19 0.74
C GLY A 51 -2.40 13.64 1.48
N LEU A 52 -3.40 13.18 0.72
CA LEU A 52 -4.63 12.58 1.23
C LEU A 52 -4.47 11.10 1.63
N PHE A 53 -3.55 10.34 1.02
CA PHE A 53 -3.45 8.90 1.22
C PHE A 53 -2.33 8.49 2.19
N ASP A 54 -2.57 7.40 2.92
CA ASP A 54 -1.57 6.68 3.69
C ASP A 54 -1.70 5.19 3.33
N LEU A 55 -0.70 4.70 2.59
CA LEU A 55 -0.62 3.33 2.05
C LEU A 55 0.53 2.52 2.68
N GLY A 56 0.85 2.76 3.96
CA GLY A 56 1.95 2.06 4.63
C GLY A 56 1.86 0.52 4.54
N VAL A 57 3.00 -0.12 4.27
CA VAL A 57 3.13 -1.57 4.14
C VAL A 57 4.18 -2.13 5.11
N SER A 58 3.90 -3.29 5.70
CA SER A 58 4.78 -3.89 6.72
C SER A 58 4.75 -5.42 6.67
N PHE A 59 5.87 -6.06 6.98
CA PHE A 59 5.92 -7.52 7.05
C PHE A 59 5.17 -8.05 8.29
N SER A 60 4.47 -9.17 8.12
CA SER A 60 3.82 -9.93 9.18
C SER A 60 4.21 -11.40 9.07
N ALA A 61 4.55 -12.02 10.21
CA ALA A 61 4.81 -13.46 10.30
C ALA A 61 3.53 -14.31 10.09
N GLY A 62 2.34 -13.70 10.05
CA GLY A 62 1.12 -14.40 9.67
C GLY A 62 0.42 -15.21 10.76
N LEU A 63 0.74 -14.99 12.04
CA LEU A 63 0.02 -15.64 13.15
C LEU A 63 -1.47 -15.25 13.11
N GLY A 64 -2.36 -16.23 12.93
CA GLY A 64 -3.81 -16.02 12.78
C GLY A 64 -4.25 -15.55 11.39
N SER A 65 -3.35 -15.52 10.41
CA SER A 65 -3.66 -15.19 9.02
C SER A 65 -4.25 -16.38 8.26
N GLN A 66 -5.16 -16.11 7.32
CA GLN A 66 -5.62 -17.10 6.35
C GLN A 66 -4.54 -17.49 5.31
N PHE A 67 -3.54 -16.63 5.10
CA PHE A 67 -2.53 -16.78 4.04
C PHE A 67 -1.10 -16.98 4.56
N GLY A 68 -0.92 -16.97 5.89
CA GLY A 68 0.40 -17.09 6.50
C GLY A 68 1.25 -15.81 6.39
N PRO A 69 2.59 -15.93 6.33
CA PRO A 69 3.50 -14.79 6.24
C PRO A 69 3.24 -13.91 5.01
N GLY A 70 3.49 -12.61 5.14
CA GLY A 70 3.28 -11.67 4.04
C GLY A 70 3.37 -10.21 4.44
N TYR A 71 3.23 -9.34 3.46
CA TYR A 71 3.23 -7.90 3.66
C TYR A 71 1.80 -7.39 3.79
N VAL A 72 1.48 -6.76 4.93
CA VAL A 72 0.16 -6.22 5.22
C VAL A 72 0.12 -4.72 5.02
N PHE A 73 -0.99 -4.22 4.49
CA PHE A 73 -1.23 -2.79 4.27
C PHE A 73 -2.70 -2.43 4.50
N ARG A 74 -2.97 -1.13 4.60
CA ARG A 74 -4.32 -0.55 4.61
C ARG A 74 -4.35 0.66 3.68
N VAL A 75 -5.52 0.93 3.13
CA VAL A 75 -5.78 2.18 2.40
C VAL A 75 -6.44 3.14 3.38
N LYS A 76 -5.73 4.19 3.77
CA LYS A 76 -6.28 5.21 4.68
C LYS A 76 -6.33 6.56 4.01
N LEU A 77 -7.43 7.28 4.23
CA LEU A 77 -7.56 8.68 3.84
C LEU A 77 -7.31 9.56 5.07
N ALA A 78 -6.35 10.46 4.96
CA ALA A 78 -5.92 11.37 6.00
C ALA A 78 -6.79 12.62 6.05
N THR A 79 -8.10 12.43 6.23
CA THR A 79 -9.10 13.50 6.36
C THR A 79 -9.96 13.31 7.60
N LEU A 80 -10.48 14.41 8.16
CA LEU A 80 -11.49 14.39 9.22
C LEU A 80 -12.92 14.34 8.67
N ARG A 81 -13.10 14.49 7.36
CA ARG A 81 -14.42 14.39 6.73
C ARG A 81 -14.85 12.92 6.70
N LYS A 82 -16.15 12.68 6.91
CA LYS A 82 -16.74 11.37 6.66
C LYS A 82 -16.67 11.09 5.16
N VAL A 83 -15.93 10.04 4.79
CA VAL A 83 -15.85 9.55 3.42
C VAL A 83 -16.94 8.47 3.26
N PRO A 84 -17.76 8.52 2.20
CA PRO A 84 -18.75 7.48 1.91
C PRO A 84 -18.10 6.10 1.76
N GLU A 85 -18.74 5.06 2.30
CA GLU A 85 -18.21 3.70 2.32
C GLU A 85 -18.02 3.13 0.91
N ASP A 86 -18.94 3.43 -0.01
CA ASP A 86 -18.87 3.05 -1.42
C ASP A 86 -17.65 3.64 -2.13
N LEU A 87 -17.24 4.86 -1.76
CA LEU A 87 -16.03 5.47 -2.29
C LEU A 87 -14.78 4.80 -1.70
N ILE A 88 -14.79 4.45 -0.41
CA ILE A 88 -13.67 3.73 0.21
C ILE A 88 -13.48 2.38 -0.48
N GLU A 89 -14.56 1.59 -0.64
CA GLU A 89 -14.52 0.29 -1.31
C GLU A 89 -13.99 0.42 -2.74
N LYS A 90 -14.46 1.42 -3.49
CA LYS A 90 -13.96 1.70 -4.85
C LYS A 90 -12.47 2.00 -4.87
N ILE A 91 -11.96 2.80 -3.93
CA ILE A 91 -10.53 3.13 -3.84
C ILE A 91 -9.74 1.87 -3.46
N GLU A 92 -10.22 1.08 -2.51
CA GLU A 92 -9.58 -0.18 -2.10
C GLU A 92 -9.48 -1.16 -3.28
N ASP A 93 -10.57 -1.38 -4.02
CA ASP A 93 -10.59 -2.23 -5.21
C ASP A 93 -9.61 -1.75 -6.29
N GLU A 94 -9.52 -0.43 -6.48
CA GLU A 94 -8.57 0.17 -7.41
C GLU A 94 -7.11 -0.08 -6.96
N VAL A 95 -6.81 0.09 -5.67
CA VAL A 95 -5.48 -0.22 -5.10
C VAL A 95 -5.14 -1.69 -5.30
N ILE A 96 -6.04 -2.61 -4.97
CA ILE A 96 -5.83 -4.06 -5.13
C ILE A 96 -5.58 -4.39 -6.60
N GLY A 97 -6.36 -3.81 -7.51
CA GLY A 97 -6.20 -3.98 -8.94
C GLY A 97 -4.87 -3.46 -9.46
N LEU A 98 -4.38 -2.33 -8.94
CA LEU A 98 -3.07 -1.77 -9.29
C LEU A 98 -1.93 -2.62 -8.74
N ILE A 99 -1.98 -3.03 -7.46
CA ILE A 99 -0.97 -3.93 -6.86
C ILE A 99 -0.90 -5.23 -7.65
N SER A 100 -2.03 -5.86 -7.95
CA SER A 100 -2.10 -7.12 -8.70
C SER A 100 -1.42 -7.01 -10.07
N LYS A 101 -1.51 -5.85 -10.73
CA LYS A 101 -0.85 -5.59 -12.02
C LYS A 101 0.64 -5.29 -11.88
N GLU A 102 1.06 -4.62 -10.82
CA GLU A 102 2.46 -4.20 -10.62
C GLU A 102 3.34 -5.31 -10.02
N LEU A 103 2.77 -6.21 -9.22
CA LEU A 103 3.50 -7.33 -8.61
C LEU A 103 4.33 -8.13 -9.63
N PRO A 104 3.78 -8.63 -10.75
CA PRO A 104 4.57 -9.38 -11.73
C PRO A 104 5.64 -8.53 -12.44
N ASN A 105 5.48 -7.19 -12.49
CA ASN A 105 6.45 -6.30 -13.10
C ASN A 105 7.68 -6.09 -12.20
N GLN A 106 7.50 -5.97 -10.88
CA GLN A 106 8.59 -5.77 -9.92
C GLN A 106 9.21 -7.10 -9.44
N PHE A 107 8.40 -8.16 -9.41
CA PHE A 107 8.77 -9.51 -8.96
C PHE A 107 8.51 -10.55 -10.05
N PRO A 108 9.20 -10.45 -11.21
CA PRO A 108 9.02 -11.40 -12.29
C PRO A 108 9.35 -12.83 -11.83
N GLY A 109 8.48 -13.78 -12.15
CA GLY A 109 8.63 -15.19 -11.79
C GLY A 109 8.29 -15.53 -10.34
N LYS A 110 7.93 -14.56 -9.49
CA LYS A 110 7.39 -14.86 -8.15
C LYS A 110 5.87 -14.94 -8.20
N GLU A 111 5.35 -16.03 -7.65
CA GLU A 111 3.91 -16.23 -7.47
C GLU A 111 3.46 -15.42 -6.24
N LEU A 112 3.13 -14.15 -6.46
CA LEU A 112 2.61 -13.24 -5.45
C LEU A 112 1.15 -12.92 -5.72
N SER A 113 0.36 -12.84 -4.65
CA SER A 113 -1.06 -12.50 -4.71
C SER A 113 -1.39 -11.45 -3.65
N VAL A 114 -2.43 -10.66 -3.88
CA VAL A 114 -2.97 -9.71 -2.91
C VAL A 114 -4.42 -10.03 -2.62
N ALA A 115 -4.79 -10.12 -1.34
CA ALA A 115 -6.16 -10.36 -0.92
C ALA A 115 -6.44 -9.76 0.46
N ARG A 116 -7.72 -9.69 0.83
CA ARG A 116 -8.16 -9.26 2.16
C ARG A 116 -7.91 -10.36 3.20
N ASP A 117 -7.24 -10.01 4.28
CA ASP A 117 -6.93 -10.88 5.42
C ASP A 117 -7.49 -10.23 6.71
N GLY A 118 -8.76 -10.51 7.00
CA GLY A 118 -9.51 -9.85 8.07
C GLY A 118 -9.75 -8.36 7.80
N HIS A 119 -9.19 -7.50 8.64
CA HIS A 119 -9.33 -6.02 8.54
C HIS A 119 -8.16 -5.34 7.80
N VAL A 120 -7.28 -6.12 7.18
CA VAL A 120 -6.14 -5.62 6.39
C VAL A 120 -6.14 -6.28 5.02
N TYR A 121 -5.36 -5.72 4.11
CA TYR A 121 -4.96 -6.41 2.89
C TYR A 121 -3.58 -7.01 3.08
N LYS A 122 -3.32 -8.12 2.39
CA LYS A 122 -2.07 -8.85 2.47
C LYS A 122 -1.57 -9.23 1.08
N ILE A 123 -0.27 -9.01 0.87
CA ILE A 123 0.51 -9.58 -0.22
C ILE A 123 1.22 -10.83 0.32
N PHE A 124 0.96 -11.98 -0.28
CA PHE A 124 1.43 -13.31 0.16
C PHE A 124 1.83 -14.17 -1.05
N GLY A 125 2.45 -15.33 -0.78
CA GLY A 125 2.92 -16.26 -1.80
C GLY A 125 4.42 -16.52 -1.68
N ASN A 126 5.15 -16.53 -2.80
CA ASN A 126 6.60 -16.70 -2.82
C ASN A 126 7.31 -15.44 -2.32
N LEU A 127 7.75 -15.46 -1.05
CA LEU A 127 8.47 -14.38 -0.39
C LEU A 127 9.99 -14.61 -0.32
N ASP A 128 10.50 -15.59 -1.07
CA ASP A 128 11.92 -15.93 -1.04
C ASP A 128 12.78 -14.75 -1.52
N LEU A 129 13.95 -14.59 -0.91
CA LEU A 129 14.87 -13.48 -1.20
C LEU A 129 15.84 -13.77 -2.37
N GLU A 130 15.76 -14.98 -2.92
CA GLU A 130 16.53 -15.44 -4.10
C GLU A 130 16.11 -14.71 -5.38
#